data_AF-A0A6I7Q578-F1
#
_entry.id   AF-A0A6I7Q578-F1
#
_cell.length_a   1.000
_cell.length_b   1.000
_cell.length_c   1.000
_cell.angle_alpha   90.00
_cell.angle_beta   90.00
_cell.angle_gamma   90.00
#
_symmetry.space_group_name_H-M   'P 1'
#
loop_
_entity.id
_entity.type
_entity.pdbx_description
1 polymer ?
#
loop_
_entity_poly.entity_id
_entity_poly.type
_entity_poly.pdbx_seq_one_letter_code
_entity_poly.pdbx_strand_id
1 'polypeptide(L)' 'MSDIEQRYIAELQSWSGTRKLERVASLYESTKDMLALQIMKEWPSISESELRLKIAERLYASDKEIHHLLSRAH' A
#
# COMPACT_ATOMS: atom_id res chain seq x y z
N MET A 1 17.23 19.36 8.01
CA MET A 1 16.29 18.43 8.66
C MET A 1 15.58 19.17 9.77
N SER A 2 14.25 19.12 9.79
CA SER A 2 13.44 19.78 10.82
C SER A 2 13.46 19.00 12.14
N ASP A 3 13.18 19.67 13.26
CA ASP A 3 13.06 19.03 14.59
C ASP A 3 12.05 17.88 14.61
N ILE A 4 11.01 17.95 13.76
CA ILE A 4 9.99 16.91 13.62
C ILE A 4 10.58 15.65 13.00
N GLU A 5 11.38 15.78 11.94
CA GLU A 5 12.02 14.65 11.26
C GLU A 5 13.02 13.95 12.19
N GLN A 6 13.77 14.73 12.98
CA GLN A 6 14.72 14.17 13.94
C GLN A 6 14.01 13.37 15.04
N ARG A 7 12.92 13.91 15.61
CA ARG A 7 12.11 13.20 16.61
C ARG A 7 11.50 11.92 16.05
N TYR A 8 10.99 11.98 14.82
CA TYR A 8 10.42 10.82 14.14
C TYR A 8 11.44 9.70 13.93
N ILE A 9 12.67 10.04 13.49
CA ILE A 9 13.74 9.06 13.30
C ILE A 9 14.19 8.46 14.62
N ALA A 10 14.37 9.27 15.66
CA ALA A 10 14.76 8.79 16.98
C ALA A 10 13.71 7.82 17.55
N GLU A 11 12.43 8.14 17.39
CA GLU A 11 11.34 7.27 17.81
C GLU A 11 11.34 5.95 17.02
N LEU A 12 11.46 5.99 15.69
CA LEU A 12 11.55 4.79 14.84
C LEU A 12 12.73 3.89 15.21
N GLN A 13 13.88 4.48 15.53
CA GLN A 13 15.06 3.72 15.95
C GLN A 13 14.84 3.00 17.28
N SER A 14 14.04 3.58 18.19
CA SER A 14 13.71 2.97 19.48
C SER A 14 12.75 1.78 19.41
N TRP A 15 12.10 1.55 18.27
CA TRP A 15 11.10 0.48 18.14
C TRP A 15 11.72 -0.91 18.02
N SER A 16 11.07 -1.90 18.64
CA SER A 16 11.36 -3.31 18.43
C SER A 16 11.03 -3.74 16.99
N GLY A 17 11.63 -4.84 16.53
CA GLY A 17 11.36 -5.41 15.21
C GLY A 17 9.87 -5.69 14.98
N THR A 18 9.18 -6.27 15.98
CA THR A 18 7.74 -6.56 15.92
C THR A 18 6.91 -5.29 15.72
N ARG A 19 7.20 -4.23 16.48
CA ARG A 19 6.47 -2.95 16.34
C ARG A 19 6.69 -2.31 14.98
N LYS A 20 7.88 -2.44 14.40
CA LYS A 20 8.16 -1.98 13.03
C LYS A 20 7.31 -2.74 12.02
N LEU A 21 7.21 -4.07 12.14
CA LEU A 21 6.37 -4.90 11.27
C LEU A 21 4.89 -4.54 11.39
N GLU A 22 4.37 -4.42 12.61
CA GLU A 22 2.98 -3.99 12.86
C GLU A 22 2.69 -2.63 12.23
N ARG A 23 3.62 -1.68 12.35
CA ARG A 23 3.46 -0.37 11.72
C ARG A 23 3.45 -0.47 10.20
N VAL A 24 4.36 -1.25 9.61
CA VAL A 24 4.41 -1.44 8.15
C VAL A 24 3.11 -2.07 7.65
N ALA A 25 2.61 -3.11 8.34
CA ALA A 25 1.34 -3.73 8.01
C ALA A 25 0.17 -2.73 8.08
N SER A 26 0.12 -1.92 9.14
CA SER A 26 -0.90 -0.87 9.28
C SER A 26 -0.83 0.18 8.17
N LEU A 27 0.37 0.64 7.81
CA LEU A 27 0.57 1.60 6.72
C LEU A 27 0.19 1.01 5.36
N TYR A 28 0.48 -0.28 5.16
CA TYR A 28 0.13 -0.99 3.94
C TYR A 28 -1.40 -1.07 3.75
N GLU A 29 -2.14 -1.42 4.80
CA GLU A 29 -3.62 -1.42 4.75
C GLU A 29 -4.19 -0.01 4.51
N SER A 30 -3.68 1.02 5.20
CA SER A 30 -4.11 2.40 4.95
C SER A 30 -3.83 2.85 3.50
N THR A 31 -2.74 2.37 2.90
CA THR A 31 -2.42 2.65 1.50
C THR A 31 -3.41 1.97 0.56
N LYS A 32 -3.77 0.72 0.83
CA LYS A 32 -4.80 -0.01 0.07
C LYS A 32 -6.15 0.72 0.12
N ASP A 33 -6.58 1.17 1.30
CA ASP A 33 -7.83 1.90 1.46
C ASP A 33 -7.85 3.20 0.66
N MET A 34 -6.75 3.96 0.72
CA MET A 34 -6.60 5.18 -0.07
C MET A 34 -6.68 4.91 -1.57
N LEU A 35 -6.00 3.87 -2.06
CA LEU A 35 -6.04 3.47 -3.46
C LEU A 35 -7.44 2.99 -3.86
N ALA A 36 -8.12 2.24 -2.99
CA ALA A 36 -9.48 1.78 -3.22
C ALA A 36 -10.44 2.96 -3.43
N LEU A 37 -10.37 3.97 -2.56
CA LEU A 37 -11.18 5.19 -2.68
C LEU A 37 -10.89 5.96 -3.98
N GLN A 38 -9.63 6.08 -4.37
CA GLN A 38 -9.25 6.72 -5.63
C GLN A 38 -9.82 5.97 -6.83
N ILE A 39 -9.67 4.65 -6.86
CA ILE A 39 -10.15 3.80 -7.95
C ILE A 39 -11.67 3.81 -8.01
N MET A 40 -12.38 3.70 -6.89
CA MET A 40 -13.85 3.77 -6.85
C MET A 40 -14.37 5.13 -7.32
N LYS A 41 -13.63 6.22 -7.06
CA LYS A 41 -13.97 7.55 -7.57
C LYS A 41 -13.84 7.63 -9.10
N GLU A 42 -12.85 6.95 -9.67
CA GLU A 42 -12.63 6.87 -11.12
C GLU A 42 -13.61 5.89 -11.80
N TRP A 43 -13.96 4.79 -11.14
CA TRP A 43 -14.89 3.75 -11.60
C TRP A 43 -15.95 3.42 -10.53
N PRO A 44 -17.06 4.17 -10.46
CA PRO A 44 -18.07 4.03 -9.39
C PRO A 44 -18.78 2.67 -9.32
N SER A 45 -18.82 1.94 -10.44
CA SER A 45 -19.51 0.64 -10.55
C SER A 45 -18.54 -0.54 -10.74
N ILE A 46 -17.27 -0.37 -10.32
CA ILE A 46 -16.27 -1.44 -10.41
C ILE A 46 -16.66 -2.62 -9.52
N SER A 47 -16.48 -3.85 -10.02
CA SER A 47 -16.69 -5.04 -9.18
C SER A 47 -15.59 -5.16 -8.12
N GLU A 48 -15.87 -5.85 -7.03
CA GLU A 48 -14.90 -6.05 -5.95
C GLU A 48 -13.63 -6.77 -6.44
N SER A 49 -13.78 -7.72 -7.37
CA SER A 49 -12.66 -8.45 -7.98
C SER A 49 -11.78 -7.53 -8.83
N GLU A 50 -12.37 -6.67 -9.65
CA GLU A 50 -11.63 -5.70 -10.47
C GLU A 50 -10.98 -4.62 -9.61
N LEU A 51 -11.64 -4.19 -8.52
CA LEU A 51 -11.09 -3.24 -7.57
C LEU A 51 -9.80 -3.77 -6.93
N ARG A 52 -9.84 -5.02 -6.43
CA ARG A 52 -8.66 -5.68 -5.85
C ARG A 52 -7.51 -5.77 -6.85
N LEU A 53 -7.82 -6.11 -8.10
CA LEU A 53 -6.81 -6.17 -9.15
C LEU A 53 -6.18 -4.80 -9.42
N LYS A 54 -6.99 -3.76 -9.62
CA LYS A 54 -6.47 -2.40 -9.86
C LYS A 54 -5.64 -1.88 -8.69
N ILE A 55 -6.00 -2.21 -7.45
CA ILE A 55 -5.19 -1.90 -6.27
C ILE A 55 -3.83 -2.62 -6.37
N ALA A 56 -3.82 -3.91 -6.71
CA ALA A 56 -2.59 -4.67 -6.88
C ALA A 56 -1.71 -4.11 -8.01
N GLU A 57 -2.30 -3.77 -9.16
CA GLU A 57 -1.58 -3.14 -10.27
C GLU A 57 -0.92 -1.81 -9.87
N ARG A 58 -1.60 -0.99 -9.06
CA ARG A 58 -1.03 0.27 -8.55
C ARG A 58 0.06 0.04 -7.50
N LEU A 59 -0.13 -0.92 -6.59
CA LEU A 59 0.85 -1.24 -5.53
C LEU A 59 2.15 -1.83 -6.08
N TYR A 60 2.04 -2.66 -7.12
CA TYR A 60 3.15 -3.40 -7.71
C TYR A 60 3.54 -2.86 -9.08
N ALA A 61 3.24 -1.58 -9.36
CA ALA A 61 3.48 -0.92 -10.65
C ALA A 61 4.92 -1.05 -11.16
N SER A 62 5.89 -1.15 -10.26
CA SER A 62 7.32 -1.30 -10.57
C SER A 62 7.80 -2.75 -10.64
N ASP A 63 6.97 -3.72 -10.25
CA ASP A 63 7.32 -5.15 -10.20
C ASP A 63 6.74 -5.88 -11.41
N LYS A 64 7.62 -6.12 -12.39
CA LYS A 64 7.26 -6.78 -13.66
C LYS A 64 6.82 -8.23 -13.47
N GLU A 65 7.35 -8.94 -12.47
CA GLU A 65 7.01 -10.33 -12.21
C GLU A 65 5.60 -10.43 -11.63
N ILE A 66 5.27 -9.57 -10.67
CA ILE A 66 3.92 -9.50 -10.10
C ILE A 66 2.92 -9.08 -11.17
N HIS A 67 3.24 -8.11 -12.03
CA HIS A 67 2.37 -7.76 -13.15
C HIS A 67 2.09 -8.93 -14.10
N HIS A 68 3.10 -9.76 -14.38
CA HIS A 68 2.93 -10.96 -15.20
C HIS A 68 2.08 -12.03 -14.49
N LEU A 69 2.08 -12.09 -13.16
CA LEU A 69 1.19 -12.98 -12.40
C LEU A 69 -0.25 -12.46 -12.42
N LEU A 70 -0.43 -11.15 -12.25
CA LEU A 70 -1.74 -10.51 -12.26
C LEU A 70 -2.42 -10.62 -13.63
N SER A 71 -1.67 -10.55 -14.73
CA SER A 71 -2.22 -10.70 -16.09
C SER A 71 -2.65 -12.12 -16.46
N ARG A 72 -2.18 -13.14 -15.73
CA ARG A 72 -2.55 -14.56 -15.94
C ARG A 72 -3.77 -15.00 -15.13
N ALA A 73 -4.20 -14.20 -14.16
CA ALA A 73 -5.39 -14.47 -13.36
C ALA A 73 -6.70 -14.09 -14.09
N HIS A 74 -6.60 -13.70 -15.36
CA HIS A 74 -7.67 -13.28 -16.26
C HIS A 74 -7.88 -14.28 -17.40
#